data_AF-A0A8D8RXY7-F1
#
_entry.id   AF-A0A8D8RXY7-F1
#
_cell.length_a   1.000
_cell.length_b   1.000
_cell.length_c   1.000
_cell.angle_alpha   90.00
_cell.angle_beta   90.00
_cell.angle_gamma   90.00
#
_symmetry.space_group_name_H-M   'P 1'
#
loop_
_entity.id
_entity.type
_entity.pdbx_description
1 polymer ?
#
loop_
_entity_poly.entity_id
_entity_poly.type
_entity_poly.pdbx_seq_one_letter_code
_entity_poly.pdbx_strand_id
1 'polypeptide(L)'
;MGQSIYEVTHPCDHNEVKSILSTKDVHTKRSMFIRFKCTLTSKGRNVNVKAASYKVIHCTGHLVRNETPVGVVQSSASTDSTTIHDPNNNKSYGTDNKENNSVHSDDCEEDDPDDEVGDISGGVEKRNGVEAPSHCFIAIGEPIPHPSNYDVPLSQTFLTKHSLDMKFTYADETMEDFLGFNPDIFIGNSVFEFHHAQDSFHVQNAFKSLFAKGQCQTDRYRFLACGGGYVWVLTQATLIYSKCQKPQSVVCVNFVIR
;
A
#
# COMPACT_ATOMS: atom_id res chain seq x y z
N MET A 1 -17.98 -20.66 1.68
CA MET A 1 -17.99 -19.85 2.91
C MET A 1 -16.70 -19.06 2.96
N GLY A 2 -16.79 -17.74 3.09
CA GLY A 2 -15.65 -16.88 3.40
C GLY A 2 -16.04 -15.97 4.56
N GLN A 3 -15.11 -15.71 5.48
CA GLN A 3 -15.28 -14.67 6.50
C GLN A 3 -14.92 -13.32 5.87
N SER A 4 -15.61 -12.26 6.32
CA SER A 4 -15.25 -10.92 5.88
C SER A 4 -13.88 -10.55 6.45
N ILE A 5 -12.99 -10.00 5.62
CA ILE A 5 -11.68 -9.49 6.07
C ILE A 5 -11.84 -8.48 7.21
N TYR A 6 -12.94 -7.71 7.20
CA TYR A 6 -13.25 -6.70 8.22
C TYR A 6 -13.52 -7.29 9.62
N GLU A 7 -13.82 -8.59 9.74
CA GLU A 7 -14.00 -9.27 11.05
C GLU A 7 -12.67 -9.52 11.78
N VAL A 8 -11.58 -9.65 11.00
CA VAL A 8 -10.25 -10.02 11.48
C VAL A 8 -9.25 -8.87 11.40
N THR A 9 -9.53 -7.80 10.66
CA THR A 9 -8.69 -6.61 10.58
C THR A 9 -9.08 -5.54 11.59
N HIS A 10 -8.09 -4.79 12.09
CA HIS A 10 -8.34 -3.68 13.00
C HIS A 10 -9.23 -2.59 12.35
N PRO A 11 -10.25 -2.05 13.06
CA PRO A 11 -11.20 -1.08 12.48
C PRO A 11 -10.56 0.16 11.86
N CYS A 12 -9.51 0.70 12.48
CA CYS A 12 -8.80 1.87 11.92
C CYS A 12 -8.11 1.59 10.56
N ASP A 13 -7.90 0.32 10.19
CA ASP A 13 -7.26 -0.05 8.93
C ASP A 13 -8.32 -0.31 7.82
N HIS A 14 -9.62 -0.32 8.15
CA HIS A 14 -10.70 -0.68 7.22
C HIS A 14 -10.79 0.24 6.01
N ASN A 15 -10.53 1.55 6.18
CA ASN A 15 -10.54 2.50 5.07
C ASN A 15 -9.45 2.20 4.03
N GLU A 16 -8.27 1.80 4.49
CA GLU A 16 -7.15 1.44 3.62
C GLU A 16 -7.42 0.11 2.90
N VAL A 17 -7.96 -0.87 3.63
CA VAL A 17 -8.41 -2.15 3.04
C VAL A 17 -9.46 -1.90 1.95
N LYS A 18 -10.47 -1.07 2.23
CA LYS A 18 -11.51 -0.71 1.26
C LYS A 18 -10.94 0.01 0.04
N SER A 19 -9.98 0.90 0.23
CA SER A 19 -9.31 1.61 -0.86
C SER A 19 -8.58 0.64 -1.79
N ILE A 20 -7.84 -0.31 -1.22
CA ILE A 20 -7.08 -1.31 -1.99
C ILE A 20 -7.97 -2.33 -2.69
N LEU A 21 -9.14 -2.65 -2.12
CA LEU A 21 -10.08 -3.60 -2.73
C LEU A 21 -11.05 -2.96 -3.75
N SER A 22 -11.20 -1.63 -3.77
CA SER A 22 -12.19 -0.94 -4.64
C SER A 22 -11.60 -0.36 -5.93
N THR A 23 -10.29 -0.28 -6.01
CA THR A 23 -9.52 0.16 -7.17
C THR A 23 -9.68 -0.76 -8.38
N LYS A 24 -9.62 -0.20 -9.60
CA LYS A 24 -9.78 -0.95 -10.86
C LYS A 24 -8.45 -1.20 -11.60
N ASP A 25 -7.35 -0.65 -11.10
CA ASP A 25 -6.04 -0.82 -11.71
C ASP A 25 -5.43 -2.17 -11.32
N VAL A 26 -5.39 -3.07 -12.30
CA VAL A 26 -4.93 -4.46 -12.18
C VAL A 26 -3.46 -4.65 -12.51
N HIS A 27 -2.78 -3.64 -13.05
CA HIS A 27 -1.38 -3.76 -13.46
C HIS A 27 -0.40 -3.35 -12.35
N THR A 28 -0.89 -2.65 -11.33
CA THR A 28 -0.05 -2.15 -10.25
C THR A 28 0.07 -3.16 -9.11
N LYS A 29 1.32 -3.52 -8.76
CA LYS A 29 1.64 -4.23 -7.52
C LYS A 29 1.31 -3.33 -6.32
N ARG A 30 0.70 -3.93 -5.30
CA ARG A 30 0.23 -3.21 -4.10
C ARG A 30 0.90 -3.78 -2.86
N SER A 31 1.05 -2.90 -1.89
CA SER A 31 1.68 -3.14 -0.61
C SER A 31 0.91 -2.36 0.45
N MET A 32 0.57 -3.00 1.57
CA MET A 32 -0.01 -2.32 2.72
C MET A 32 0.33 -3.04 4.02
N PHE A 33 0.31 -2.30 5.11
CA PHE A 33 0.41 -2.88 6.46
C PHE A 33 -1.00 -2.99 7.05
N ILE A 34 -1.44 -4.19 7.42
CA ILE A 34 -2.74 -4.37 8.07
C ILE A 34 -2.53 -5.03 9.43
N ARG A 35 -3.23 -4.55 10.45
CA ARG A 35 -3.32 -5.26 11.73
C ARG A 35 -4.37 -6.36 11.66
N PHE A 36 -3.93 -7.61 11.73
CA PHE A 36 -4.79 -8.79 11.79
C PHE A 36 -4.86 -9.35 13.22
N LYS A 37 -6.02 -9.87 13.60
CA LYS A 37 -6.18 -10.67 14.81
C LYS A 37 -5.32 -11.93 14.70
N CYS A 38 -4.46 -12.15 15.69
CA CYS A 38 -3.61 -13.31 15.81
C CYS A 38 -3.98 -14.07 17.09
N THR A 39 -4.46 -15.30 16.91
CA THR A 39 -4.79 -16.22 18.01
C THR A 39 -3.56 -16.86 18.64
N LEU A 40 -2.37 -16.66 18.05
CA LEU A 40 -1.10 -17.17 18.55
C LEU A 40 -0.42 -16.16 19.47
N THR A 41 -0.39 -16.47 20.76
CA THR A 41 0.34 -15.68 21.75
C THR A 41 1.86 -15.82 21.60
N SER A 42 2.64 -14.91 22.18
CA SER A 42 4.11 -14.98 22.20
C SER A 42 4.67 -16.24 22.86
N LYS A 43 3.87 -16.92 23.70
CA LYS A 43 4.22 -18.22 24.34
C LYS A 43 3.68 -19.43 23.57
N GLY A 44 3.20 -19.26 22.34
CA GLY A 44 2.68 -20.34 21.51
C GLY A 44 1.30 -20.89 21.95
N ARG A 45 0.66 -20.29 22.95
CA ARG A 45 -0.70 -20.67 23.36
C ARG A 45 -1.74 -20.11 22.40
N ASN A 46 -2.72 -20.94 22.06
CA ASN A 46 -3.87 -20.54 21.24
C ASN A 46 -4.93 -19.86 22.11
N VAL A 47 -5.48 -18.76 21.61
CA VAL A 47 -6.61 -18.05 22.21
C VAL A 47 -7.76 -17.93 21.21
N ASN A 48 -8.96 -17.64 21.70
CA ASN A 48 -10.09 -17.36 20.82
C ASN A 48 -9.92 -15.99 20.12
N VAL A 49 -10.68 -15.75 19.04
CA VAL A 49 -10.60 -14.52 18.24
C VAL A 49 -10.97 -13.26 19.03
N LYS A 50 -11.82 -13.37 20.07
CA LYS A 50 -12.19 -12.21 20.93
C LYS A 50 -11.04 -11.77 21.85
N ALA A 51 -10.18 -12.71 22.24
CA ALA A 51 -9.01 -12.47 23.09
C ALA A 51 -7.70 -12.38 22.28
N ALA A 52 -7.77 -12.50 20.95
CA ALA A 52 -6.63 -12.39 20.06
C ALA A 52 -6.04 -10.97 20.06
N SER A 53 -4.72 -10.87 20.09
CA SER A 53 -4.03 -9.59 19.91
C SER A 53 -3.92 -9.27 18.41
N TYR A 54 -3.75 -7.99 18.08
CA TYR A 54 -3.42 -7.61 16.72
C TYR A 54 -1.92 -7.77 16.45
N LYS A 55 -1.57 -8.24 15.25
CA LYS A 55 -0.20 -8.23 14.71
C LYS A 55 -0.20 -7.50 13.38
N VAL A 56 0.84 -6.73 13.11
CA VAL A 56 1.01 -6.05 11.82
C VAL A 56 1.52 -7.06 10.79
N ILE A 57 0.79 -7.17 9.68
CA ILE A 57 1.12 -8.00 8.53
C ILE A 57 1.42 -7.07 7.36
N HIS A 58 2.53 -7.30 6.68
CA HIS A 58 2.83 -6.70 5.40
C HIS A 58 2.17 -7.53 4.29
N CYS A 59 1.14 -6.98 3.68
CA CYS A 59 0.45 -7.63 2.56
C CYS A 59 0.98 -7.08 1.25
N THR A 60 1.55 -7.94 0.39
CA THR A 60 1.98 -7.56 -0.96
C THR A 60 1.30 -8.43 -2.00
N GLY A 61 0.83 -7.82 -3.09
CA GLY A 61 -0.04 -8.51 -4.04
C GLY A 61 -0.41 -7.70 -5.27
N HIS A 62 -1.38 -8.18 -6.04
CA HIS A 62 -1.94 -7.50 -7.20
C HIS A 62 -3.42 -7.89 -7.38
N LEU A 63 -4.16 -7.08 -8.15
CA LEU A 63 -5.54 -7.40 -8.52
C LEU A 63 -5.56 -8.32 -9.74
N VAL A 64 -6.46 -9.30 -9.72
CA VAL A 64 -6.70 -10.23 -10.82
C VAL A 64 -8.15 -10.11 -11.24
N ARG A 65 -8.42 -9.99 -12.54
CA ARG A 65 -9.79 -9.97 -13.06
C ARG A 65 -10.38 -11.38 -13.03
N ASN A 66 -11.66 -11.46 -12.71
CA ASN A 66 -12.39 -12.71 -12.87
C ASN A 66 -12.80 -12.83 -14.34
N GLU A 67 -11.99 -13.51 -15.15
CA GLU A 67 -12.38 -13.82 -16.52
C GLU A 67 -13.52 -14.84 -16.50
N THR A 68 -14.70 -14.44 -16.96
CA THR A 68 -15.72 -15.39 -17.39
C THR A 68 -15.20 -16.12 -18.62
N PRO A 69 -15.25 -17.47 -18.69
CA PRO A 69 -14.88 -18.17 -19.91
C PRO A 69 -15.79 -17.67 -21.03
N VAL A 70 -15.22 -16.96 -22.01
CA VAL A 70 -15.95 -16.59 -23.23
C VAL A 70 -16.32 -17.90 -23.91
N GLY A 71 -17.63 -18.16 -24.01
CA GLY A 71 -18.15 -19.34 -24.71
C GLY A 71 -17.55 -19.43 -26.10
N VAL A 72 -17.03 -20.61 -26.44
CA VAL A 72 -16.60 -20.96 -27.79
C VAL A 72 -17.81 -20.80 -28.71
N VAL A 73 -17.92 -19.66 -29.38
CA VAL A 73 -18.78 -19.54 -30.56
C VAL A 73 -18.00 -20.20 -31.70
N GLN A 74 -18.40 -21.42 -32.05
CA GLN A 74 -17.98 -22.05 -33.30
C GLN A 74 -18.42 -21.14 -34.45
N SER A 75 -17.48 -20.43 -35.06
CA SER A 75 -17.70 -19.84 -36.38
C SER A 75 -17.48 -20.93 -37.42
N SER A 76 -18.58 -21.42 -37.97
CA SER A 76 -18.56 -22.20 -39.20
C SER A 76 -18.11 -21.31 -40.36
N ALA A 77 -17.15 -21.81 -41.14
CA ALA A 77 -16.63 -21.17 -42.34
C ALA A 77 -17.73 -20.85 -43.36
N SER A 78 -17.61 -19.69 -44.02
CA SER A 78 -18.09 -19.50 -45.39
C SER A 78 -17.23 -18.47 -46.11
N THR A 79 -17.05 -18.72 -47.40
CA THR A 79 -15.97 -18.34 -48.30
C THR A 79 -16.23 -17.04 -49.07
N ASP A 80 -15.12 -16.41 -49.50
CA ASP A 80 -14.91 -15.63 -50.72
C ASP A 80 -15.83 -14.45 -51.09
N SER A 81 -15.25 -13.24 -51.15
CA SER A 81 -14.71 -12.72 -52.42
C SER A 81 -14.19 -11.28 -52.31
N THR A 82 -13.02 -11.09 -52.92
CA THR A 82 -12.26 -9.87 -53.18
C THR A 82 -13.04 -8.69 -53.77
N THR A 83 -12.67 -7.47 -53.36
CA THR A 83 -12.49 -6.36 -54.31
C THR A 83 -11.48 -5.35 -53.75
N ILE A 84 -10.50 -5.05 -54.61
CA ILE A 84 -9.39 -4.10 -54.42
C ILE A 84 -9.91 -2.69 -54.71
N HIS A 85 -9.57 -1.70 -53.88
CA HIS A 85 -9.26 -0.33 -54.33
C HIS A 85 -8.53 0.47 -53.22
N ASP A 86 -7.25 0.73 -53.46
CA ASP A 86 -6.48 1.88 -52.95
C ASP A 86 -7.02 3.16 -53.66
N PRO A 87 -6.96 4.38 -53.09
CA PRO A 87 -5.67 5.07 -52.92
C PRO A 87 -5.54 6.11 -51.77
N ASN A 88 -4.28 6.34 -51.36
CA ASN A 88 -3.78 7.57 -50.75
C ASN A 88 -4.22 8.86 -51.47
N ASN A 89 -4.58 9.93 -50.73
CA ASN A 89 -3.90 11.24 -50.85
C ASN A 89 -4.24 12.21 -49.69
N ASN A 90 -3.17 12.87 -49.22
CA ASN A 90 -3.11 14.02 -48.33
C ASN A 90 -3.98 15.21 -48.75
N LYS A 91 -4.35 16.05 -47.77
CA LYS A 91 -4.05 17.49 -47.80
C LYS A 91 -4.24 18.18 -46.44
N SER A 92 -3.22 18.95 -46.08
CA SER A 92 -3.14 19.94 -45.00
C SER A 92 -4.04 21.15 -45.23
N TYR A 93 -4.39 21.87 -44.16
CA TYR A 93 -4.20 23.32 -43.88
C TYR A 93 -4.70 23.51 -42.42
N GLY A 94 -3.91 23.99 -41.45
CA GLY A 94 -3.72 25.42 -41.13
C GLY A 94 -5.06 26.08 -40.78
N THR A 95 -5.35 26.67 -39.62
CA THR A 95 -4.51 27.45 -38.69
C THR A 95 -5.34 27.80 -37.42
N ASP A 96 -4.61 28.28 -36.41
CA ASP A 96 -4.98 29.28 -35.39
C ASP A 96 -5.72 28.90 -34.09
N ASN A 97 -4.95 29.16 -33.03
CA ASN A 97 -5.29 29.30 -31.63
C ASN A 97 -6.47 30.26 -31.38
N LYS A 98 -7.21 30.01 -30.30
CA LYS A 98 -7.38 31.02 -29.24
C LYS A 98 -7.90 30.41 -27.95
N GLU A 99 -7.15 30.74 -26.90
CA GLU A 99 -7.48 30.62 -25.49
C GLU A 99 -8.75 31.38 -25.14
N ASN A 100 -9.41 30.90 -24.07
CA ASN A 100 -9.95 31.64 -22.93
C ASN A 100 -11.31 31.12 -22.53
N ASN A 101 -11.42 30.60 -21.30
CA ASN A 101 -12.57 30.86 -20.44
C ASN A 101 -12.22 30.53 -18.99
N SER A 102 -12.08 31.58 -18.19
CA SER A 102 -12.33 31.58 -16.74
C SER A 102 -13.32 32.71 -16.45
N VAL A 103 -13.80 32.77 -15.20
CA VAL A 103 -14.77 33.72 -14.61
C VAL A 103 -16.20 33.11 -14.62
N HIS A 104 -16.62 32.50 -13.49
CA HIS A 104 -17.46 33.08 -12.41
C HIS A 104 -18.93 33.20 -12.83
N SER A 105 -19.95 33.13 -12.00
CA SER A 105 -20.24 32.76 -10.61
C SER A 105 -21.76 33.04 -10.45
N ASP A 106 -22.33 32.67 -9.30
CA ASP A 106 -23.59 33.20 -8.75
C ASP A 106 -24.88 32.54 -9.28
N ASP A 107 -25.55 31.74 -8.43
CA ASP A 107 -26.72 32.08 -7.57
C ASP A 107 -28.02 32.07 -8.41
N CYS A 108 -29.16 31.47 -8.05
CA CYS A 108 -29.90 31.54 -6.78
C CYS A 108 -31.07 30.49 -6.72
N GLU A 109 -31.57 30.34 -5.49
CA GLU A 109 -32.85 29.80 -4.94
C GLU A 109 -34.13 30.19 -5.76
N GLU A 110 -35.34 29.65 -5.65
CA GLU A 110 -36.09 28.69 -4.81
C GLU A 110 -37.46 28.40 -5.52
N ASP A 111 -38.23 27.45 -4.97
CA ASP A 111 -39.71 27.25 -5.01
C ASP A 111 -40.43 26.27 -5.99
N ASP A 112 -41.23 25.42 -5.32
CA ASP A 112 -42.10 24.26 -5.66
C ASP A 112 -43.38 24.60 -6.51
N PRO A 113 -44.43 23.73 -6.57
CA PRO A 113 -44.56 22.41 -7.20
C PRO A 113 -45.74 22.41 -8.22
N ASP A 114 -45.96 21.34 -9.00
CA ASP A 114 -47.29 21.01 -9.53
C ASP A 114 -47.41 19.51 -9.88
N ASP A 115 -48.60 18.98 -9.59
CA ASP A 115 -49.04 17.59 -9.49
C ASP A 115 -49.40 16.87 -10.82
N GLU A 116 -49.40 15.53 -10.73
CA GLU A 116 -50.07 14.49 -11.58
C GLU A 116 -49.54 14.28 -13.02
N VAL A 117 -49.32 13.04 -13.52
CA VAL A 117 -50.23 11.89 -13.64
C VAL A 117 -49.42 10.58 -13.72
N GLY A 118 -49.94 9.52 -13.11
CA GLY A 118 -49.28 8.22 -13.00
C GLY A 118 -49.21 7.38 -14.28
N ASP A 119 -48.21 6.50 -14.33
CA ASP A 119 -48.22 5.31 -15.17
C ASP A 119 -47.99 4.05 -14.31
N ILE A 120 -48.93 3.12 -14.45
CA ILE A 120 -48.91 1.80 -13.81
C ILE A 120 -48.21 0.87 -14.80
N SER A 121 -46.93 0.59 -14.57
CA SER A 121 -46.30 -0.58 -15.17
C SER A 121 -45.57 -1.39 -14.10
N GLY A 122 -45.88 -2.69 -14.11
CA GLY A 122 -45.67 -3.61 -13.01
C GLY A 122 -44.23 -3.69 -12.52
N GLY A 123 -44.13 -3.91 -11.21
CA GLY A 123 -42.88 -4.24 -10.54
C GLY A 123 -42.21 -5.43 -11.22
N VAL A 124 -41.01 -5.18 -11.74
CA VAL A 124 -39.93 -6.14 -11.62
C VAL A 124 -39.13 -5.66 -10.41
N GLU A 125 -39.41 -6.23 -9.24
CA GLU A 125 -38.45 -6.19 -8.15
C GLU A 125 -37.12 -6.71 -8.73
N LYS A 126 -36.19 -5.80 -9.00
CA LYS A 126 -34.79 -6.16 -9.21
C LYS A 126 -34.36 -6.78 -7.89
N ARG A 127 -34.43 -8.10 -7.82
CA ARG A 127 -33.62 -8.88 -6.89
C ARG A 127 -32.23 -8.31 -7.03
N ASN A 128 -31.73 -7.64 -5.99
CA ASN A 128 -30.36 -7.18 -5.88
C ASN A 128 -29.48 -8.44 -5.88
N GLY A 129 -29.29 -9.02 -7.06
CA GLY A 129 -28.29 -10.03 -7.31
C GLY A 129 -26.97 -9.35 -7.05
N VAL A 130 -26.30 -9.74 -5.97
CA VAL A 130 -24.94 -9.30 -5.70
C VAL A 130 -24.10 -9.73 -6.90
N GLU A 131 -23.79 -8.77 -7.77
CA GLU A 131 -22.94 -8.99 -8.92
C GLU A 131 -21.61 -9.55 -8.42
N ALA A 132 -21.15 -10.65 -9.02
CA ALA A 132 -19.91 -11.27 -8.61
C ALA A 132 -18.76 -10.26 -8.76
N PRO A 133 -17.79 -10.21 -7.82
CA PRO A 133 -16.69 -9.27 -7.91
C PRO A 133 -16.01 -9.38 -9.28
N SER A 134 -15.84 -8.27 -10.00
CA SER A 134 -15.18 -8.26 -11.32
C SER A 134 -13.66 -8.52 -11.22
N HIS A 135 -13.12 -8.46 -10.00
CA HIS A 135 -11.73 -8.68 -9.68
C HIS A 135 -11.57 -9.19 -8.24
N CYS A 136 -10.44 -9.82 -7.94
CA CYS A 136 -10.01 -10.19 -6.60
C CYS A 136 -8.58 -9.70 -6.34
N PHE A 137 -8.24 -9.44 -5.07
CA PHE A 137 -6.87 -9.13 -4.67
C PHE A 137 -6.18 -10.40 -4.20
N ILE A 138 -5.09 -10.78 -4.86
CA ILE A 138 -4.25 -11.90 -4.45
C ILE A 138 -3.00 -11.32 -3.81
N ALA A 139 -2.76 -11.69 -2.55
CA ALA A 139 -1.64 -11.18 -1.78
C ALA A 139 -0.99 -12.24 -0.88
N ILE A 140 0.29 -12.03 -0.63
CA ILE A 140 1.08 -12.73 0.40
C ILE A 140 1.14 -11.82 1.61
N GLY A 141 0.85 -12.37 2.78
CA GLY A 141 0.94 -11.66 4.07
C GLY A 141 2.13 -12.17 4.88
N GLU A 142 3.06 -11.28 5.17
CA GLU A 142 4.25 -11.57 5.98
C GLU A 142 4.17 -10.82 7.31
N PRO A 143 4.19 -11.50 8.47
CA PRO A 143 4.18 -10.81 9.76
C PRO A 143 5.50 -10.06 9.96
N ILE A 144 5.44 -8.85 10.50
CA ILE A 144 6.66 -8.14 10.91
C ILE A 144 7.06 -8.66 12.30
N PRO A 145 8.18 -9.41 12.42
CA PRO A 145 8.61 -9.95 13.70
C PRO A 145 8.97 -8.81 14.66
N HIS A 146 8.70 -9.03 15.94
CA HIS A 146 9.21 -8.14 16.98
C HIS A 146 10.74 -8.23 17.00
N PRO A 147 11.48 -7.13 17.25
CA PRO A 147 12.95 -7.16 17.28
C PRO A 147 13.53 -8.20 18.26
N SER A 148 12.80 -8.55 19.32
CA SER A 148 13.18 -9.59 20.29
C SER A 148 13.06 -11.04 19.77
N ASN A 149 12.44 -11.25 18.62
CA ASN A 149 12.16 -12.56 18.03
C ASN A 149 12.87 -12.71 16.67
N TYR A 150 13.93 -11.93 16.42
CA TYR A 150 14.61 -11.90 15.13
C TYR A 150 15.73 -12.97 15.10
N ASP A 151 15.45 -14.12 14.49
CA ASP A 151 16.39 -15.27 14.41
C ASP A 151 17.27 -15.26 13.13
N VAL A 152 17.33 -14.15 12.39
CA VAL A 152 18.07 -14.06 11.11
C VAL A 152 19.58 -13.97 11.35
N PRO A 153 20.42 -14.62 10.52
CA PRO A 153 21.87 -14.49 10.60
C PRO A 153 22.29 -13.02 10.46
N LEU A 154 22.87 -12.48 11.53
CA LEU A 154 23.26 -11.08 11.72
C LEU A 154 24.25 -10.54 10.67
N SER A 155 24.78 -11.39 9.79
CA SER A 155 25.83 -11.06 8.82
C SER A 155 25.49 -9.98 7.78
N GLN A 156 24.22 -9.60 7.63
CA GLN A 156 23.78 -8.56 6.67
C GLN A 156 22.83 -7.55 7.31
N THR A 157 22.83 -7.45 8.64
CA THR A 157 21.92 -6.56 9.37
C THR A 157 22.65 -5.79 10.45
N PHE A 158 22.23 -4.56 10.70
CA PHE A 158 22.66 -3.79 11.86
C PHE A 158 21.45 -3.20 12.58
N LEU A 159 21.52 -3.11 13.92
CA LEU A 159 20.45 -2.60 14.76
C LEU A 159 20.62 -1.10 15.03
N THR A 160 19.51 -0.35 15.03
CA THR A 160 19.51 1.05 15.48
C THR A 160 18.31 1.30 16.36
N LYS A 161 18.43 2.24 17.30
CA LYS A 161 17.30 2.72 18.12
C LYS A 161 17.17 4.22 18.00
N HIS A 162 15.93 4.69 17.99
CA HIS A 162 15.62 6.08 17.77
C HIS A 162 14.64 6.61 18.81
N SER A 163 14.72 7.91 19.07
CA SER A 163 13.66 8.68 19.72
C SER A 163 12.42 8.77 18.81
N LEU A 164 11.31 9.29 19.33
CA LEU A 164 10.06 9.43 18.57
C LEU A 164 10.15 10.46 17.43
N ASP A 165 11.14 11.36 17.46
CA ASP A 165 11.50 12.27 16.35
C ASP A 165 12.55 11.66 15.41
N MET A 166 12.76 10.35 15.48
CA MET A 166 13.65 9.58 14.61
C MET A 166 15.12 10.01 14.67
N LYS A 167 15.59 10.47 15.84
CA LYS A 167 17.02 10.69 16.09
C LYS A 167 17.67 9.45 16.68
N PHE A 168 18.89 9.14 16.26
CA PHE A 168 19.61 7.98 16.80
C PHE A 168 19.89 8.16 18.29
N THR A 169 19.53 7.13 19.05
CA THR A 169 19.87 6.97 20.48
C THR A 169 20.81 5.79 20.70
N TYR A 170 20.94 4.92 19.69
CA TYR A 170 21.85 3.79 19.63
C TYR A 170 22.05 3.40 18.17
N ALA A 171 23.28 3.04 17.81
CA ALA A 171 23.64 2.41 16.55
C ALA A 171 24.60 1.26 16.84
N ASP A 172 24.38 0.12 16.20
CA ASP A 172 25.20 -1.08 16.33
C ASP A 172 26.60 -0.87 15.73
N GLU A 173 27.63 -1.43 16.38
CA GLU A 173 29.04 -1.32 15.95
C GLU A 173 29.26 -1.95 14.57
N THR A 174 28.51 -3.00 14.25
CA THR A 174 28.54 -3.67 12.93
C THR A 174 28.16 -2.74 11.78
N MET A 175 27.53 -1.60 12.05
CA MET A 175 27.20 -0.59 11.05
C MET A 175 28.46 -0.03 10.36
N GLU A 176 29.61 0.00 11.04
CA GLU A 176 30.88 0.45 10.47
C GLU A 176 31.34 -0.48 9.33
N ASP A 177 31.12 -1.78 9.44
CA ASP A 177 31.48 -2.76 8.40
C ASP A 177 30.70 -2.53 7.09
N PHE A 178 29.50 -1.94 7.17
CA PHE A 178 28.64 -1.70 6.03
C PHE A 178 28.77 -0.28 5.47
N LEU A 179 28.91 0.72 6.34
CA LEU A 179 28.85 2.12 5.96
C LEU A 179 30.20 2.83 6.06
N GLY A 180 31.20 2.25 6.72
CA GLY A 180 32.52 2.86 6.95
C GLY A 180 32.50 4.07 7.89
N PHE A 181 31.39 4.30 8.59
CA PHE A 181 31.24 5.35 9.60
C PHE A 181 31.28 4.75 11.00
N ASN A 182 31.99 5.43 11.91
CA ASN A 182 31.87 5.13 13.32
C ASN A 182 30.42 5.43 13.80
N PRO A 183 29.76 4.53 14.54
CA PRO A 183 28.36 4.70 14.96
C PRO A 183 28.06 5.99 15.75
N ASP A 184 29.06 6.55 16.44
CA ASP A 184 28.90 7.74 17.29
C ASP A 184 28.49 8.97 16.47
N ILE A 185 28.83 9.04 15.18
CA ILE A 185 28.45 10.18 14.33
C ILE A 185 26.94 10.28 14.12
N PHE A 186 26.22 9.17 14.25
CA PHE A 186 24.78 9.13 14.02
C PHE A 186 24.02 9.63 15.24
N ILE A 187 24.56 9.46 16.45
CA ILE A 187 23.88 9.72 17.71
C ILE A 187 23.40 11.18 17.79
N GLY A 188 22.11 11.37 18.06
CA GLY A 188 21.46 12.68 18.14
C GLY A 188 21.02 13.28 16.80
N ASN A 189 21.54 12.81 15.67
CA ASN A 189 21.13 13.25 14.34
C ASN A 189 19.87 12.49 13.89
N SER A 190 19.07 13.09 13.00
CA SER A 190 17.89 12.40 12.48
C SER A 190 18.28 11.35 11.43
N VAL A 191 17.62 10.19 11.43
CA VAL A 191 17.75 9.20 10.34
C VAL A 191 17.49 9.82 8.96
N PHE A 192 16.66 10.87 8.93
CA PHE A 192 16.28 11.56 7.71
C PHE A 192 17.41 12.38 7.07
N GLU A 193 18.53 12.56 7.76
CA GLU A 193 19.72 13.24 7.23
C GLU A 193 20.60 12.28 6.41
N PHE A 194 20.40 10.97 6.55
CA PHE A 194 21.28 9.95 5.99
C PHE A 194 20.68 9.18 4.80
N HIS A 195 19.42 9.41 4.44
CA HIS A 195 18.83 8.82 3.23
C HIS A 195 18.96 9.74 2.02
N HIS A 196 19.04 9.16 0.83
CA HIS A 196 19.09 9.94 -0.41
C HIS A 196 17.79 10.72 -0.66
N ALA A 197 17.88 11.99 -1.06
CA ALA A 197 16.73 12.89 -1.16
C ALA A 197 15.54 12.35 -1.99
N GLN A 198 15.79 11.67 -3.11
CA GLN A 198 14.74 11.04 -3.93
C GLN A 198 13.95 9.94 -3.21
N ASP A 199 14.52 9.33 -2.16
CA ASP A 199 13.88 8.23 -1.42
C ASP A 199 13.06 8.77 -0.23
N SER A 200 13.19 10.07 0.09
CA SER A 200 12.59 10.71 1.29
C SER A 200 11.10 10.48 1.42
N PHE A 201 10.36 10.61 0.32
CA PHE A 201 8.90 10.49 0.34
C PHE A 201 8.47 9.08 0.80
N HIS A 202 9.11 8.04 0.25
CA HIS A 202 8.80 6.65 0.58
C HIS A 202 9.21 6.30 2.01
N VAL A 203 10.41 6.72 2.43
CA VAL A 203 10.92 6.51 3.78
C VAL A 203 10.01 7.19 4.82
N GLN A 204 9.65 8.46 4.60
CA GLN A 204 8.74 9.18 5.50
C GLN A 204 7.35 8.52 5.58
N ASN A 205 6.80 8.04 4.46
CA ASN A 205 5.50 7.38 4.47
C ASN A 205 5.54 6.02 5.19
N ALA A 206 6.64 5.29 5.10
CA ALA A 206 6.86 4.08 5.91
C ALA A 206 6.88 4.44 7.41
N PHE A 207 7.59 5.49 7.82
CA PHE A 207 7.61 5.93 9.23
C PHE A 207 6.28 6.55 9.70
N LYS A 208 5.49 7.18 8.83
CA LYS A 208 4.09 7.53 9.16
C LYS A 208 3.27 6.28 9.48
N SER A 209 3.44 5.22 8.68
CA SER A 209 2.77 3.93 8.93
C SER A 209 3.24 3.30 10.24
N LEU A 210 4.53 3.43 10.60
CA LEU A 210 5.07 3.00 11.89
C LEU A 210 4.29 3.61 13.05
N PHE A 211 4.15 4.92 13.09
CA PHE A 211 3.49 5.59 14.21
C PHE A 211 1.97 5.33 14.25
N ALA A 212 1.35 5.09 13.10
CA ALA A 212 -0.07 4.76 13.03
C ALA A 212 -0.39 3.31 13.44
N LYS A 213 0.51 2.36 13.14
CA LYS A 213 0.24 0.91 13.24
C LYS A 213 1.13 0.17 14.23
N GLY A 214 2.19 0.80 14.72
CA GLY A 214 3.17 0.26 15.66
C GLY A 214 4.34 -0.47 15.00
N GLN A 215 4.23 -0.89 13.74
CA GLN A 215 5.31 -1.51 12.98
C GLN A 215 5.22 -1.12 11.51
N CYS A 216 6.36 -1.07 10.82
CA CYS A 216 6.41 -0.92 9.37
C CYS A 216 7.64 -1.59 8.77
N GLN A 217 7.65 -1.66 7.44
CA GLN A 217 8.82 -1.94 6.63
C GLN A 217 8.95 -0.83 5.57
N THR A 218 10.18 -0.39 5.29
CA THR A 218 10.44 0.53 4.19
C THR A 218 10.53 -0.21 2.86
N ASP A 219 10.35 0.49 1.75
CA ASP A 219 10.97 0.05 0.50
C ASP A 219 12.50 0.11 0.62
N ARG A 220 13.20 -0.41 -0.38
CA ARG A 220 14.66 -0.27 -0.46
C ARG A 220 14.99 1.21 -0.66
N TYR A 221 15.89 1.74 0.13
CA TYR A 221 16.34 3.13 0.04
C TYR A 221 17.85 3.21 0.17
N ARG A 222 18.41 4.31 -0.32
CA ARG A 222 19.85 4.56 -0.29
C ARG A 222 20.21 5.23 1.03
N PHE A 223 21.09 4.58 1.79
CA PHE A 223 21.66 5.07 3.05
C PHE A 223 23.10 5.52 2.84
N LEU A 224 23.47 6.70 3.32
CA LEU A 224 24.76 7.33 3.09
C LEU A 224 25.93 6.48 3.63
N ALA A 225 26.97 6.33 2.82
CA ALA A 225 28.21 5.64 3.19
C ALA A 225 29.41 6.61 3.25
N CYS A 226 30.40 6.24 4.05
CA CYS A 226 31.66 6.95 4.22
C CYS A 226 32.46 6.94 2.91
N GLY A 227 33.17 8.04 2.64
CA GLY A 227 33.88 8.23 1.37
C GLY A 227 32.98 8.63 0.19
N GLY A 228 31.67 8.78 0.41
CA GLY A 228 30.68 9.16 -0.59
C GLY A 228 29.96 7.94 -1.19
N GLY A 229 28.76 8.18 -1.73
CA GLY A 229 27.90 7.11 -2.24
C GLY A 229 26.90 6.58 -1.21
N TYR A 230 26.27 5.45 -1.55
CA TYR A 230 25.16 4.89 -0.77
C TYR A 230 25.16 3.37 -0.77
N VAL A 231 24.63 2.81 0.32
CA VAL A 231 24.30 1.39 0.45
C VAL A 231 22.79 1.24 0.37
N TRP A 232 22.30 0.18 -0.30
CA TRP A 232 20.89 -0.13 -0.32
C TRP A 232 20.47 -0.78 0.99
N VAL A 233 19.50 -0.17 1.66
CA VAL A 233 18.96 -0.63 2.94
C VAL A 233 17.45 -0.83 2.82
N LEU A 234 16.95 -1.88 3.46
CA LEU A 234 15.53 -2.03 3.81
C LEU A 234 15.43 -2.05 5.32
N THR A 235 14.48 -1.32 5.90
CA THR A 235 14.35 -1.22 7.36
C THR A 235 13.01 -1.75 7.81
N GLN A 236 13.04 -2.67 8.77
CA GLN A 236 11.87 -3.03 9.56
C GLN A 236 11.91 -2.28 10.89
N ALA A 237 10.90 -1.48 11.16
CA ALA A 237 10.81 -0.65 12.36
C ALA A 237 9.66 -1.10 13.25
N THR A 238 9.90 -1.08 14.56
CA THR A 238 8.89 -1.36 15.59
C THR A 238 8.89 -0.26 16.64
N LEU A 239 7.70 0.26 16.93
CA LEU A 239 7.47 1.25 17.98
C LEU A 239 7.38 0.53 19.33
N ILE A 240 8.29 0.86 20.23
CA ILE A 240 8.36 0.29 21.57
C ILE A 240 7.58 1.14 22.55
N TYR A 241 6.72 0.48 23.31
CA TYR A 241 5.89 1.11 24.33
C TYR A 241 6.45 0.80 25.73
N SER A 242 6.38 1.79 26.60
CA SER A 242 6.65 1.62 28.03
C SER A 242 5.59 0.73 28.69
N LYS A 243 5.86 0.30 29.93
CA LYS A 243 4.90 -0.46 30.76
C LYS A 243 3.54 0.25 30.90
N CYS A 244 3.53 1.59 30.83
CA CYS A 244 2.33 2.43 30.92
C CYS A 244 1.64 2.68 29.57
N GLN A 245 1.96 1.90 28.52
CA GLN A 245 1.38 2.04 27.16
C GLN A 245 1.67 3.39 26.48
N LYS A 246 2.74 4.08 26.88
CA LYS A 246 3.22 5.28 26.19
C LYS A 246 4.33 4.92 25.21
N PRO A 247 4.30 5.39 23.95
CA PRO A 247 5.42 5.25 23.01
C PRO A 247 6.70 5.80 23.64
N GLN A 248 7.79 5.06 23.52
CA GLN A 248 9.07 5.40 24.17
C GLN A 248 10.21 5.54 23.16
N SER A 249 10.32 4.59 22.24
CA SER A 249 11.41 4.57 21.26
C SER A 249 11.01 3.76 20.03
N VAL A 250 11.79 3.89 18.97
CA VAL A 250 11.69 3.06 17.77
C VAL A 250 12.92 2.15 17.70
N VAL A 251 12.72 0.88 17.40
CA VAL A 251 13.81 -0.07 17.13
C VAL A 251 13.73 -0.46 15.66
N CYS A 252 14.85 -0.30 14.96
CA CYS A 252 14.97 -0.56 13.54
C CYS A 252 16.00 -1.67 13.29
N VAL A 253 15.57 -2.74 12.62
CA VAL A 253 16.45 -3.74 12.03
C VAL A 253 16.68 -3.34 10.59
N ASN A 254 17.93 -3.05 10.24
CA ASN A 254 18.30 -2.57 8.91
C ASN A 254 18.97 -3.70 8.13
N PHE A 255 18.42 -4.07 6.98
CA PHE A 255 18.93 -5.09 6.07
C PHE A 255 19.76 -4.42 5.00
N VAL A 256 21.04 -4.78 4.94
CA VAL A 256 21.94 -4.35 3.87
C VAL A 256 21.74 -5.24 2.67
N ILE A 257 21.45 -4.65 1.51
CA ILE A 257 21.15 -5.35 0.27
C ILE A 257 22.38 -5.30 -0.63
N ARG A 258 22.89 -6.48 -1.00
CA ARG A 258 24.02 -6.65 -1.94
C ARG A 258 23.54 -7.12 -3.30
#